data_AF-A0AAW6HK24-F1
#
_entry.id   AF-A0AAW6HK24-F1
#
_cell.length_a   1.000
_cell.length_b   1.000
_cell.length_c   1.000
_cell.angle_alpha   90.00
_cell.angle_beta   90.00
_cell.angle_gamma   90.00
#
_symmetry.space_group_name_H-M   'P 1'
#
loop_
_entity.id
_entity.type
_entity.pdbx_description
1 polymer ?
#
loop_
_entity_poly.entity_id
_entity_poly.type
_entity_poly.pdbx_seq_one_letter_code
_entity_poly.pdbx_strand_id
1 'polypeptide(L)'
;MEALGFIGVVYLLAGIIQLVILIILIVKFLQLAADVKQLKNSYMERSKELSSSINTLSSIIKDLNTPKGDDSEKGIKEGIRIEEKKEESCNMKNGIHAKEKPIIDENSDDFKQHLRKWKILKGKGYTDQAIKEYMEYTKRDMNSAVDFINSI
;
A
#
# COMPACT_ATOMS: atom_id res chain seq x y z
N MET A 1 -33.68 -55.67 -10.11
CA MET A 1 -33.99 -54.70 -9.03
C MET A 1 -32.81 -54.44 -8.09
N GLU A 2 -31.70 -55.17 -8.17
CA GLU A 2 -30.57 -55.03 -7.22
C GLU A 2 -29.58 -53.92 -7.57
N ALA A 3 -29.35 -53.64 -8.86
CA ALA A 3 -28.39 -52.62 -9.29
C ALA A 3 -28.76 -51.19 -8.84
N LEU A 4 -30.06 -50.88 -8.76
CA LEU A 4 -30.55 -49.56 -8.33
C LEU A 4 -30.27 -49.29 -6.84
N GLY A 5 -30.26 -50.32 -6.00
CA GLY A 5 -29.92 -50.19 -4.58
C GLY A 5 -28.44 -49.87 -4.37
N PHE A 6 -27.55 -50.51 -5.14
CA PHE A 6 -26.10 -50.26 -5.07
C PHE A 6 -25.74 -48.84 -5.53
N ILE A 7 -26.33 -48.38 -6.64
CA ILE A 7 -26.18 -46.98 -7.11
C ILE A 7 -26.62 -45.99 -6.02
N GLY A 8 -27.74 -46.24 -5.35
CA GLY A 8 -28.23 -45.37 -4.27
C GLY A 8 -27.25 -45.25 -3.09
N VAL A 9 -26.65 -46.36 -2.67
CA VAL A 9 -25.64 -46.37 -1.59
C VAL A 9 -24.38 -45.60 -1.99
N VAL A 10 -23.93 -45.73 -3.25
CA VAL A 10 -22.76 -44.99 -3.76
C VAL A 10 -23.02 -43.48 -3.77
N TYR A 11 -24.20 -43.04 -4.22
CA TYR A 11 -24.58 -41.62 -4.19
C TYR A 11 -24.73 -41.08 -2.77
N LEU A 12 -25.23 -41.90 -1.84
CA LEU A 12 -25.32 -41.53 -0.42
C LEU A 12 -23.92 -41.27 0.17
N LEU A 13 -22.97 -42.18 -0.09
CA LEU A 13 -21.58 -42.03 0.35
C LEU A 13 -20.91 -40.82 -0.29
N ALA A 14 -21.08 -40.62 -1.59
CA ALA A 14 -20.56 -39.44 -2.29
C ALA A 14 -21.16 -38.14 -1.72
N GLY A 15 -22.45 -38.12 -1.39
CA GLY A 15 -23.12 -36.98 -0.78
C GLY A 15 -22.58 -36.64 0.62
N ILE A 16 -22.31 -37.66 1.45
CA ILE A 16 -21.71 -37.47 2.78
C ILE A 16 -20.29 -36.90 2.64
N ILE A 17 -19.48 -37.43 1.72
CA ILE A 17 -18.13 -36.91 1.46
C ILE A 17 -18.19 -35.45 0.98
N GLN A 18 -19.10 -35.13 0.06
CA GLN A 18 -19.31 -33.77 -0.43
C GLN A 18 -19.71 -32.81 0.70
N LEU A 19 -20.59 -33.25 1.61
CA LEU A 19 -21.03 -32.48 2.78
C LEU A 19 -19.83 -32.18 3.71
N VAL A 20 -18.99 -33.18 3.98
CA VAL A 20 -17.80 -33.01 4.83
C VAL A 20 -16.83 -32.00 4.22
N ILE A 21 -16.56 -32.11 2.92
CA ILE A 21 -15.69 -31.15 2.19
C ILE A 21 -16.28 -29.74 2.29
N LEU A 22 -17.58 -29.59 2.11
CA LEU A 22 -18.26 -28.30 2.22
C LEU A 22 -18.12 -27.69 3.62
N ILE A 23 -18.28 -28.49 4.68
CA ILE A 23 -18.11 -28.03 6.07
C ILE A 23 -16.67 -27.55 6.29
N ILE A 24 -15.66 -28.29 5.82
CA ILE A 24 -14.25 -27.90 5.94
C ILE A 24 -13.99 -26.57 5.23
N LEU A 25 -14.56 -26.36 4.04
CA LEU A 25 -14.44 -25.11 3.30
C LEU A 25 -15.06 -23.93 4.06
N ILE A 26 -16.24 -24.11 4.65
CA ILE A 26 -16.90 -23.06 5.44
C ILE A 26 -16.07 -22.69 6.67
N VAL A 27 -15.53 -23.67 7.39
CA VAL A 27 -14.66 -23.40 8.55
C VAL A 27 -13.41 -22.62 8.13
N LYS A 28 -12.75 -23.01 7.03
CA LYS A 28 -11.61 -22.26 6.49
C LYS A 28 -11.98 -20.84 6.07
N PHE A 29 -13.15 -20.65 5.46
CA PHE A 29 -13.62 -19.32 5.08
C PHE A 29 -13.92 -18.43 6.30
N LEU A 30 -14.51 -18.99 7.36
CA LEU A 30 -14.74 -18.28 8.63
C LEU A 30 -13.43 -17.88 9.31
N GLN A 31 -12.44 -18.76 9.30
CA GLN A 31 -11.10 -18.45 9.83
C GLN A 31 -10.44 -17.32 9.03
N LEU A 32 -10.47 -17.40 7.70
CA LEU A 32 -9.97 -16.33 6.84
C LEU A 32 -10.68 -15.00 7.09
N ALA A 33 -12.01 -15.03 7.25
CA ALA A 33 -12.79 -13.84 7.56
C ALA A 33 -12.40 -13.24 8.92
N ALA A 34 -12.11 -14.07 9.92
CA ALA A 34 -11.61 -13.62 11.22
C ALA A 34 -10.21 -13.00 11.11
N ASP A 35 -9.29 -13.65 10.40
CA ASP A 35 -7.92 -13.16 10.19
C ASP A 35 -7.92 -11.82 9.45
N VAL A 36 -8.73 -11.69 8.39
CA VAL A 36 -8.90 -10.42 7.65
C VAL A 36 -9.54 -9.34 8.52
N LYS A 37 -10.50 -9.70 9.37
CA LYS A 37 -11.12 -8.75 10.30
C LYS A 37 -10.12 -8.26 11.35
N GLN A 38 -9.31 -9.14 11.93
CA GLN A 38 -8.25 -8.78 12.85
C GLN A 38 -7.21 -7.89 12.16
N LEU A 39 -6.77 -8.28 10.97
CA LEU A 39 -5.82 -7.52 10.16
C LEU A 39 -6.33 -6.10 9.91
N LYS A 40 -7.58 -5.97 9.45
CA LYS A 40 -8.22 -4.66 9.23
C LYS A 40 -8.26 -3.83 10.50
N ASN A 41 -8.57 -4.45 11.64
CA ASN A 41 -8.61 -3.76 12.92
C ASN A 41 -7.22 -3.24 13.33
N SER A 42 -6.18 -4.06 13.21
CA SER A 42 -4.79 -3.65 13.48
C SER A 42 -4.31 -2.53 12.56
N TYR A 43 -4.71 -2.54 11.28
CA TYR A 43 -4.42 -1.42 10.37
C TYR A 43 -5.16 -0.14 10.75
N MET A 44 -6.43 -0.23 11.12
CA MET A 44 -7.24 0.92 11.51
C MET A 44 -6.74 1.54 12.82
N GLU A 45 -6.32 0.71 13.78
CA GLU A 45 -5.71 1.14 15.04
C GLU A 45 -4.40 1.89 14.79
N ARG A 46 -3.46 1.30 14.03
CA ARG A 46 -2.21 1.97 13.65
C ARG A 46 -2.44 3.24 12.84
N SER A 47 -3.45 3.25 11.95
CA SER A 47 -3.80 4.44 11.18
C SER A 47 -4.32 5.56 12.08
N LYS A 48 -5.16 5.24 13.08
CA LYS A 48 -5.69 6.21 14.04
C LYS A 48 -4.57 6.76 14.93
N GLU A 49 -3.65 5.91 15.37
CA GLU A 49 -2.47 6.31 16.14
C GLU A 49 -1.57 7.26 15.33
N LEU A 50 -1.34 6.94 14.05
CA LEU A 50 -0.58 7.80 13.15
C LEU A 50 -1.27 9.15 12.94
N SER A 51 -2.58 9.17 12.68
CA SER A 51 -3.36 10.41 12.56
C SER A 51 -3.34 11.24 13.85
N SER A 52 -3.42 10.59 15.02
CA SER A 52 -3.30 11.27 16.31
C SER A 52 -1.93 11.91 16.47
N SER A 53 -0.87 11.17 16.12
CA SER A 53 0.51 11.66 16.19
C SER A 53 0.74 12.86 15.26
N ILE A 54 0.18 12.80 14.04
CA ILE A 54 0.21 13.92 13.08
C ILE A 54 -0.56 15.12 13.64
N ASN A 55 -1.73 14.92 14.24
CA ASN A 55 -2.51 16.01 14.85
C ASN A 55 -1.77 16.66 16.02
N THR A 56 -1.11 15.88 16.87
CA THR A 56 -0.25 16.39 17.96
C THR A 56 0.93 17.17 17.41
N LEU A 57 1.61 16.67 16.37
CA LEU A 57 2.68 17.41 15.70
C LEU A 57 2.17 18.71 15.08
N SER A 58 1.00 18.67 14.43
CA SER A 58 0.35 19.83 13.84
C SER A 58 -0.02 20.89 14.89
N SER A 59 -0.53 20.47 16.06
CA SER A 59 -0.81 21.41 17.16
C SER A 59 0.47 22.03 17.70
N ILE A 60 1.55 21.25 17.89
CA ILE A 60 2.85 21.76 18.32
C ILE A 60 3.39 22.79 17.32
N ILE A 61 3.34 22.49 16.02
CA ILE A 61 3.78 23.42 14.96
C ILE A 61 2.92 24.69 14.94
N LYS A 62 1.61 24.57 15.17
CA LYS A 62 0.72 25.73 15.25
C LYS A 62 1.01 26.60 16.48
N ASP A 63 1.27 25.98 17.63
CA ASP A 63 1.63 26.68 18.87
C ASP A 63 2.99 27.39 18.74
N LEU A 64 3.94 26.80 18.01
CA LEU A 64 5.23 27.43 17.66
C LEU A 64 5.09 28.61 16.70
N ASN A 65 4.12 28.58 15.79
CA ASN A 65 3.86 29.64 14.81
C ASN A 65 2.85 30.67 15.29
N THR A 66 2.27 30.51 16.48
CA THR A 66 1.40 31.53 17.07
C THR A 66 2.28 32.54 17.81
N PRO A 67 2.37 33.79 17.34
CA PRO A 67 3.22 34.77 17.99
C PRO A 67 2.64 35.06 19.39
N LYS A 68 3.39 34.71 20.43
CA LYS A 68 3.21 35.34 21.74
C LYS A 68 3.43 36.82 21.51
N GLY A 69 2.36 37.60 21.69
CA GLY A 69 2.42 39.04 21.56
C GLY A 69 3.51 39.60 22.46
N ASP A 70 4.48 40.25 21.83
CA ASP A 70 5.05 41.47 22.37
C ASP A 70 5.25 42.43 21.20
N ASP A 71 4.85 43.68 21.44
CA ASP A 71 4.72 44.73 20.43
C ASP A 71 6.06 45.05 19.76
N SER A 72 6.17 44.84 18.45
CA SER A 72 6.94 45.74 17.56
C SER A 72 6.65 45.48 16.08
N GLU A 73 5.97 46.47 15.51
CA GLU A 73 6.07 46.99 14.15
C GLU A 73 6.76 46.17 13.02
N LYS A 74 6.03 46.18 11.88
CA LYS A 74 6.49 46.16 10.47
C LYS A 74 6.54 44.82 9.75
N GLY A 75 5.52 44.65 8.91
CA GLY A 75 5.72 44.48 7.47
C GLY A 75 5.96 43.05 6.98
N ILE A 76 4.95 42.47 6.35
CA ILE A 76 4.86 42.29 4.89
C ILE A 76 3.58 41.49 4.63
N LYS A 77 2.65 42.12 3.91
CA LYS A 77 1.54 41.42 3.25
C LYS A 77 2.14 40.60 2.12
N GLU A 78 2.01 39.28 2.15
CA GLU A 78 2.03 38.51 0.91
C GLU A 78 1.00 37.38 0.98
N GLY A 79 0.01 37.49 0.10
CA GLY A 79 -1.14 36.63 0.01
C GLY A 79 -0.81 35.31 -0.68
N ILE A 80 -1.14 34.24 0.03
CA ILE A 80 -1.62 32.91 -0.40
C ILE A 80 -1.74 32.69 -1.92
N ARG A 81 -1.06 31.64 -2.42
CA ARG A 81 -1.66 30.75 -3.44
C ARG A 81 -1.03 29.34 -3.39
N ILE A 82 -1.51 28.50 -2.46
CA ILE A 82 -1.36 27.04 -2.59
C ILE A 82 -2.55 26.59 -3.44
N GLU A 83 -2.29 26.25 -4.70
CA GLU A 83 -3.26 25.60 -5.56
C GLU A 83 -3.39 24.13 -5.11
N GLU A 84 -4.43 23.86 -4.31
CA GLU A 84 -5.01 22.53 -4.21
C GLU A 84 -5.54 22.13 -5.59
N LYS A 85 -4.88 21.19 -6.26
CA LYS A 85 -5.49 20.44 -7.36
C LYS A 85 -5.82 19.02 -6.92
N LYS A 86 -7.02 18.96 -6.35
CA LYS A 86 -8.03 17.89 -6.41
C LYS A 86 -7.74 16.78 -7.44
N GLU A 87 -7.87 15.55 -6.96
CA GLU A 87 -8.06 14.33 -7.75
C GLU A 87 -9.14 14.54 -8.84
N GLU A 88 -8.87 14.06 -10.05
CA GLU A 88 -9.92 13.50 -10.91
C GLU A 88 -9.32 12.58 -11.99
N SER A 89 -9.67 11.30 -11.88
CA SER A 89 -10.22 10.46 -12.95
C SER A 89 -9.46 10.35 -14.29
N CYS A 90 -8.96 9.13 -14.52
CA CYS A 90 -8.92 8.39 -15.79
C CYS A 90 -9.03 9.20 -17.10
N ASN A 91 -7.93 9.25 -17.85
CA ASN A 91 -8.00 9.06 -19.30
C ASN A 91 -6.71 8.42 -19.83
N MET A 92 -6.84 7.15 -20.19
CA MET A 92 -5.92 6.44 -21.06
C MET A 92 -5.93 7.14 -22.43
N LYS A 93 -4.88 7.90 -22.73
CA LYS A 93 -4.64 8.39 -24.09
C LYS A 93 -3.18 8.14 -24.44
N ASN A 94 -3.00 7.14 -25.30
CA ASN A 94 -1.74 6.86 -25.99
C ASN A 94 -1.21 8.15 -26.62
N GLY A 95 -0.09 8.62 -26.10
CA GLY A 95 0.70 9.70 -26.68
C GLY A 95 2.16 9.38 -26.40
N ILE A 96 2.89 8.99 -27.43
CA ILE A 96 4.34 8.80 -27.42
C ILE A 96 4.95 10.17 -27.10
N HIS A 97 5.17 10.46 -25.82
CA HIS A 97 5.97 11.59 -25.36
C HIS A 97 7.33 11.03 -24.95
N ALA A 98 8.38 11.53 -25.59
CA ALA A 98 9.76 11.22 -25.30
C ALA A 98 10.00 11.27 -23.78
N LYS A 99 10.40 10.14 -23.21
CA LYS A 99 10.69 9.99 -21.78
C LYS A 99 11.81 10.96 -21.39
N GLU A 100 11.44 12.12 -20.88
CA GLU A 100 12.33 12.92 -20.06
C GLU A 100 12.65 12.06 -18.83
N LYS A 101 13.89 11.58 -18.74
CA LYS A 101 14.32 10.79 -17.59
C LYS A 101 14.19 11.69 -16.36
N PRO A 102 13.39 11.34 -15.34
CA PRO A 102 13.36 12.12 -14.12
C PRO A 102 14.79 12.16 -13.56
N ILE A 103 15.30 13.37 -13.30
CA ILE A 103 16.57 13.56 -12.60
C ILE A 103 16.29 13.16 -11.16
N ILE A 104 16.68 11.94 -10.81
CA ILE A 104 16.52 11.42 -9.46
C ILE A 104 17.65 12.01 -8.61
N ASP A 105 17.29 12.80 -7.60
CA ASP A 105 18.22 13.16 -6.55
C ASP A 105 18.39 11.99 -5.58
N GLU A 106 19.47 11.24 -5.74
CA GLU A 106 19.82 10.09 -4.91
C GLU A 106 20.07 10.47 -3.43
N ASN A 107 20.27 11.76 -3.12
CA ASN A 107 20.46 12.22 -1.75
C ASN A 107 19.18 12.79 -1.10
N SER A 108 18.09 12.91 -1.88
CA SER A 108 16.79 13.33 -1.36
C SER A 108 16.27 12.37 -0.29
N ASP A 109 15.55 12.91 0.69
CA ASP A 109 14.90 12.11 1.72
C ASP A 109 13.85 11.16 1.13
N ASP A 110 13.23 11.56 0.01
CA ASP A 110 12.29 10.74 -0.75
C ASP A 110 12.98 9.48 -1.32
N PHE A 111 14.11 9.65 -2.00
CA PHE A 111 14.89 8.51 -2.49
C PHE A 111 15.39 7.61 -1.35
N LYS A 112 15.83 8.19 -0.23
CA LYS A 112 16.27 7.43 0.96
C LYS A 112 15.13 6.59 1.56
N GLN A 113 13.90 7.09 1.56
CA GLN A 113 12.73 6.33 2.01
C GLN A 113 12.43 5.17 1.06
N HIS A 114 12.42 5.42 -0.24
CA HIS A 114 12.26 4.38 -1.26
C HIS A 114 13.36 3.31 -1.18
N LEU A 115 14.62 3.73 -0.98
CA LEU A 115 15.76 2.84 -0.79
C LEU A 115 15.56 1.91 0.43
N ARG A 116 15.13 2.44 1.58
CA ARG A 116 14.82 1.62 2.77
C ARG A 116 13.73 0.60 2.47
N LYS A 117 12.66 1.02 1.77
CA LYS A 117 11.57 0.13 1.37
C LYS A 117 12.06 -1.01 0.49
N TRP A 118 12.84 -0.72 -0.54
CA TRP A 118 13.38 -1.74 -1.45
C TRP A 118 14.31 -2.73 -0.76
N LYS A 119 15.15 -2.27 0.18
CA LYS A 119 15.99 -3.15 1.01
C LYS A 119 15.15 -4.14 1.84
N ILE A 120 14.05 -3.67 2.44
CA ILE A 120 13.15 -4.52 3.21
C ILE A 120 12.45 -5.55 2.31
N LEU A 121 11.98 -5.12 1.12
CA LEU A 121 11.36 -6.03 0.14
C LEU A 121 12.32 -7.13 -0.29
N LYS A 122 13.55 -6.77 -0.66
CA LYS A 122 14.61 -7.72 -1.02
C LYS A 122 14.92 -8.68 0.13
N GLY A 123 15.12 -8.18 1.35
CA GLY A 123 15.43 -9.01 2.53
C GLY A 123 14.34 -10.03 2.88
N LYS A 124 13.10 -9.81 2.42
CA LYS A 124 11.96 -10.72 2.59
C LYS A 124 11.73 -11.66 1.40
N GLY A 125 12.56 -11.59 0.36
CA GLY A 125 12.40 -12.39 -0.87
C GLY A 125 11.45 -11.80 -1.92
N TYR A 126 10.96 -10.56 -1.73
CA TYR A 126 10.11 -9.86 -2.71
C TYR A 126 10.92 -9.05 -3.72
N THR A 127 11.96 -9.67 -4.31
CA THR A 127 12.91 -9.00 -5.20
C THR A 127 12.25 -8.43 -6.45
N ASP A 128 11.33 -9.18 -7.08
CA ASP A 128 10.61 -8.72 -8.28
C ASP A 128 9.76 -7.47 -8.02
N GLN A 129 9.17 -7.38 -6.83
CA GLN A 129 8.39 -6.21 -6.43
C GLN A 129 9.31 -5.00 -6.22
N ALA A 130 10.48 -5.19 -5.60
CA ALA A 130 11.47 -4.13 -5.44
C ALA A 130 11.96 -3.60 -6.80
N ILE A 131 12.21 -4.50 -7.76
CA ILE A 131 12.61 -4.15 -9.13
C ILE A 131 11.51 -3.33 -9.82
N LYS A 132 10.27 -3.80 -9.75
CA LYS A 132 9.13 -3.11 -10.37
C LYS A 132 8.94 -1.70 -9.80
N GLU A 133 8.98 -1.55 -8.48
CA GLU A 133 8.83 -0.25 -7.83
C GLU A 133 10.00 0.69 -8.16
N TYR A 134 11.23 0.18 -8.24
CA TYR A 134 12.39 0.97 -8.68
C TYR A 134 12.26 1.45 -10.12
N MET A 135 11.84 0.57 -11.04
CA MET A 135 11.57 0.94 -12.44
C MET A 135 10.47 2.01 -12.53
N GLU A 136 9.43 1.89 -11.72
CA GLU A 136 8.33 2.84 -11.71
C GLU A 136 8.75 4.21 -11.18
N TYR A 137 9.57 4.24 -10.14
CA TYR A 137 10.09 5.46 -9.53
C TYR A 137 11.14 6.15 -10.41
N THR A 138 12.12 5.39 -10.91
CA THR A 138 13.26 5.95 -11.66
C THR A 138 13.04 6.03 -13.16
N LYS A 139 12.00 5.37 -13.69
CA LYS A 139 11.75 5.15 -15.12
C LYS A 139 12.95 4.53 -15.86
N ARG A 140 13.87 3.87 -15.14
CA ARG A 140 15.03 3.14 -15.70
C ARG A 140 14.60 1.81 -16.30
N ASP A 141 15.47 1.25 -17.12
CA ASP A 141 15.25 -0.05 -17.76
C ASP A 141 15.34 -1.21 -16.76
N MET A 142 14.83 -2.35 -17.18
CA MET A 142 14.77 -3.56 -16.34
C MET A 142 16.16 -4.05 -15.92
N ASN A 143 17.16 -3.97 -16.80
CA ASN A 143 18.50 -4.46 -16.49
C ASN A 143 19.14 -3.59 -15.40
N SER A 144 19.08 -2.26 -15.58
CA SER A 144 19.53 -1.30 -14.56
C SER A 144 18.81 -1.48 -13.22
N ALA A 145 17.52 -1.80 -13.24
CA ALA A 145 16.73 -2.03 -12.04
C ALA A 145 17.12 -3.33 -11.32
N VAL A 146 17.31 -4.41 -12.06
CA VAL A 146 17.78 -5.70 -11.54
C VAL A 146 19.15 -5.53 -10.89
N ASP A 147 20.09 -4.89 -11.58
CA ASP A 147 21.45 -4.67 -11.10
C ASP A 147 21.46 -3.81 -9.82
N PHE A 148 20.69 -2.72 -9.81
CA PHE A 148 20.56 -1.87 -8.64
C PHE A 148 19.98 -2.63 -7.46
N ILE A 149 18.82 -3.30 -7.61
CA ILE A 149 18.20 -4.04 -6.52
C ILE A 149 19.11 -5.17 -6.01
N ASN A 150 19.85 -5.83 -6.89
CA ASN A 150 20.82 -6.86 -6.47
C ASN A 150 22.03 -6.27 -5.73
N SER A 151 22.41 -5.02 -6.00
CA SER A 151 23.52 -4.34 -5.33
C SER A 151 23.21 -3.77 -3.94
N ILE A 152 21.93 -3.49 -3.62
CA ILE A 152 21.52 -2.82 -2.37
C ILE A 152 21.29 -3.74 -1.16
#